data_AF-A0A920S149-F1
#
_entry.id   AF-A0A920S149-F1
#
_cell.length_a   1.000
_cell.length_b   1.000
_cell.length_c   1.000
_cell.angle_alpha   90.00
_cell.angle_beta   90.00
_cell.angle_gamma   90.00
#
_symmetry.space_group_name_H-M   'P 1'
#
loop_
_entity.id
_entity.type
_entity.pdbx_description
1 polymer ?
#
loop_
_entity_poly.entity_id
_entity_poly.type
_entity_poly.pdbx_seq_one_letter_code
_entity_poly.pdbx_strand_id
1 'polypeptide(L)' 'MADKDFRIEKDSMGELKVPADKKWGAQTQRAVENFQISGYMMPEQYIKALALLKWPSHQLILN' A
#
# COMPACT_ATOMS: atom_id res chain seq x y z
N MET A 1 -14.31 1.36 -22.09
CA MET A 1 -12.86 1.19 -21.84
C MET A 1 -12.56 1.52 -20.37
N ALA A 2 -13.09 0.76 -19.41
CA ALA A 2 -13.10 1.17 -18.00
C ALA A 2 -12.53 0.12 -17.01
N ASP A 3 -11.97 -0.98 -17.53
CA ASP A 3 -11.56 -2.13 -16.71
C ASP A 3 -10.03 -2.32 -16.62
N LYS A 4 -9.24 -1.52 -17.36
CA LYS A 4 -7.77 -1.54 -17.25
C LYS A 4 -7.21 -0.61 -16.18
N ASP A 5 -8.05 0.23 -15.59
CA ASP A 5 -7.60 1.29 -14.67
C ASP A 5 -7.52 0.83 -13.22
N PHE A 6 -8.11 -0.33 -12.90
CA PHE A 6 -8.15 -0.88 -11.55
C PHE A 6 -7.88 -2.38 -11.57
N ARG A 7 -7.22 -2.87 -10.51
CA ARG A 7 -7.12 -4.29 -10.18
C ARG A 7 -7.97 -4.60 -8.94
N ILE A 8 -8.50 -5.81 -8.87
CA ILE A 8 -9.20 -6.29 -7.66
C ILE A 8 -8.17 -6.90 -6.73
N GLU A 9 -8.13 -6.40 -5.49
CA GLU A 9 -7.27 -6.92 -4.42
C GLU A 9 -8.14 -7.43 -3.28
N LYS A 10 -7.66 -8.47 -2.58
CA LYS A 10 -8.37 -9.11 -1.48
C LYS A 10 -7.57 -9.00 -0.18
N ASP A 11 -8.22 -8.53 0.88
CA ASP A 11 -7.74 -8.61 2.25
C ASP A 11 -8.69 -9.48 3.11
N SER A 12 -8.44 -9.57 4.42
CA SER A 12 -9.31 -10.29 5.35
C SER A 12 -10.71 -9.66 5.50
N MET A 13 -10.91 -8.43 5.03
CA MET A 13 -12.18 -7.70 5.08
C MET A 13 -12.96 -7.77 3.76
N GLY A 14 -12.40 -8.42 2.73
CA GLY A 14 -13.07 -8.65 1.43
C GLY A 14 -12.26 -8.16 0.24
N GLU A 15 -12.95 -7.96 -0.87
CA GLU A 15 -12.37 -7.49 -2.13
C GLU A 15 -12.60 -5.98 -2.31
N LEU A 16 -11.63 -5.30 -2.92
CA LEU A 16 -11.74 -3.89 -3.26
C LEU A 16 -10.92 -3.53 -4.50
N LYS A 17 -11.26 -2.39 -5.11
CA LYS A 17 -10.61 -1.90 -6.33
C LYS A 17 -9.40 -1.05 -5.96
N VAL A 18 -8.23 -1.43 -6.47
CA VAL A 18 -6.99 -0.65 -6.34
C VAL A 18 -6.59 -0.13 -7.71
N PRO A 19 -6.26 1.16 -7.87
CA PRO A 19 -5.83 1.68 -9.16
C PRO A 19 -4.59 0.94 -9.69
N ALA A 20 -4.61 0.59 -10.97
CA ALA A 20 -3.58 -0.22 -11.61
C ALA A 20 -2.21 0.46 -11.65
N ASP A 21 -2.17 1.80 -11.63
CA ASP A 21 -0.93 2.62 -11.64
C ASP A 21 -0.25 2.70 -10.27
N LYS A 22 -0.88 2.22 -9.20
CA LYS A 22 -0.35 2.30 -7.83
C LYS A 22 0.30 1.00 -7.38
N LYS A 23 1.41 1.12 -6.64
CA LYS A 23 2.19 -0.03 -6.14
C LYS A 23 1.69 -0.62 -4.82
N TRP A 24 0.72 0.01 -4.16
CA TRP A 24 0.18 -0.45 -2.87
C TRP A 24 -0.97 -1.45 -3.02
N GLY A 25 -1.28 -2.23 -1.99
CA GLY A 25 -2.33 -3.27 -2.03
C GLY A 25 -3.64 -2.87 -1.36
N ALA A 26 -4.49 -3.88 -1.09
CA ALA A 26 -5.80 -3.74 -0.46
C ALA A 26 -5.78 -2.92 0.85
N GLN A 27 -4.88 -3.25 1.79
CA GLN A 27 -4.85 -2.60 3.10
C GLN A 27 -4.57 -1.10 3.01
N THR A 28 -3.61 -0.71 2.18
CA THR A 28 -3.27 0.71 1.98
C THR A 28 -4.42 1.45 1.29
N GLN A 29 -5.05 0.84 0.30
CA GLN A 29 -6.21 1.44 -0.37
C GLN A 29 -7.37 1.65 0.61
N ARG A 30 -7.66 0.67 1.47
CA ARG A 30 -8.67 0.81 2.53
C ARG A 30 -8.31 1.92 3.52
N ALA A 31 -7.04 2.09 3.86
CA ALA A 31 -6.59 3.21 4.68
C ALA A 31 -6.78 4.57 3.98
N VAL A 32 -6.53 4.65 2.67
CA VAL A 32 -6.79 5.85 1.86
C VAL A 32 -8.27 6.22 1.85
N GLU A 33 -9.16 5.24 1.78
CA GLU A 33 -10.62 5.44 1.84
C GLU A 33 -11.10 5.83 3.25
N ASN A 34 -10.53 5.23 4.30
CA ASN A 34 -10.98 5.42 5.67
C ASN A 34 -10.40 6.66 6.37
N PHE A 35 -9.20 7.12 6.01
CA PHE A 35 -8.45 8.14 6.77
C PHE A 35 -8.18 9.42 5.97
N GLN A 36 -9.24 9.99 5.40
CA GLN A 36 -9.18 11.28 4.66
C GLN A 36 -9.29 12.49 5.58
N ILE A 37 -8.47 12.54 6.63
CA ILE A 37 -8.69 13.49 7.75
C ILE A 37 -7.97 14.83 7.54
N SER A 38 -6.68 14.80 7.17
CA SER A 38 -5.82 15.99 7.26
C SER A 38 -5.10 16.39 5.97
N GLY A 39 -5.08 15.52 4.95
CA GLY A 39 -4.38 15.77 3.69
C GLY A 39 -2.85 15.77 3.78
N TYR A 40 -2.27 15.57 4.96
CA TYR A 40 -0.83 15.46 5.14
C TYR A 40 -0.33 14.08 4.70
N MET A 41 0.76 14.08 3.95
CA MET A 41 1.49 12.86 3.60
C MET A 41 2.54 12.53 4.67
N MET A 42 2.89 11.25 4.76
CA MET A 42 3.98 10.80 5.64
C MET A 42 5.30 11.45 5.20
N PRO A 43 6.12 11.97 6.14
CA PRO A 43 7.42 12.52 5.80
C PRO A 43 8.32 11.50 5.11
N GLU A 44 9.10 11.95 4.12
CA GLU A 44 9.97 11.08 3.34
C GLU A 44 10.99 10.33 4.22
N GLN A 45 11.50 10.98 5.26
CA GLN A 45 12.45 10.39 6.22
C GLN A 45 11.84 9.18 6.94
N TYR A 46 10.55 9.24 7.26
CA TYR A 46 9.83 8.15 7.90
C TYR A 46 9.69 6.96 6.95
N ILE A 47 9.32 7.21 5.69
CA ILE A 47 9.20 6.16 4.66
C ILE A 47 10.56 5.48 4.43
N LYS A 48 11.65 6.26 4.35
CA LYS A 48 13.02 5.73 4.22
C LYS A 48 13.42 4.87 5.42
N ALA A 49 13.13 5.32 6.64
CA ALA A 49 13.40 4.54 7.85
C ALA A 49 12.64 3.21 7.87
N LEU A 50 11.36 3.20 7.45
CA LEU A 50 10.59 1.97 7.32
C LEU A 50 11.15 1.03 6.25
N ALA A 51 11.57 1.57 5.10
CA ALA A 51 12.19 0.78 4.03
C ALA A 51 13.49 0.10 4.52
N LEU A 52 14.34 0.85 5.23
CA LEU A 52 15.57 0.33 5.85
C LEU A 52 15.28 -0.72 6.93
N LEU A 53 14.22 -0.57 7.71
CA LEU A 53 13.83 -1.56 8.72
C LEU A 53 13.36 -2.87 8.08
N LYS A 54 12.66 -2.81 6.94
CA LYS A 54 12.13 -4.00 6.26
C LYS A 54 13.16 -4.71 5.38
N TRP A 55 14.18 -4.01 4.90
CA TRP A 55 15.22 -4.58 4.05
C TRP A 55 15.95 -5.79 4.69
N PRO A 56 16.47 -5.71 5.93
CA PRO A 56 17.11 -6.84 6.59
C PRO A 56 16.16 -8.03 6.78
N SER A 57 14.87 -7.78 7.05
CA SER A 57 13.89 -8.85 7.23
C SER A 57 13.72 -9.69 5.97
N HIS A 58 13.79 -9.07 4.78
CA HIS A 58 13.77 -9.79 3.52
C HIS A 58 15.05 -10.62 3.31
N GLN A 59 16.22 -10.04 3.61
CA GLN A 59 17.52 -10.71 3.48
C GLN A 59 17.64 -11.96 4.38
N LEU A 60 17.04 -11.92 5.58
CA LEU A 60 17.06 -13.05 6.53
C LEU A 60 16.12 -14.20 6.15
N ILE A 61 15.09 -13.95 5.33
CA ILE A 61 14.11 -14.98 4.90
C ILE A 61 14.60 -15.75 3.66
N LEU A 62 15.57 -15.21 2.92
CA LEU A 62 16.10 -15.81 1.69
C LEU A 62 17.37 -16.66 1.88
N ASN A 63 17.84 -16.85 3.12
CA ASN A 63 18.94 -17.75 3.49
C ASN A 63 18.41 -18.96 4.25
#